data_AF-A0A849QQE8-F1
#
_entry.id   AF-A0A849QQE8-F1
#
_cell.length_a   1.000
_cell.length_b   1.000
_cell.length_c   1.000
_cell.angle_alpha   90.00
_cell.angle_beta   90.00
_cell.angle_gamma   90.00
#
_symmetry.space_group_name_H-M   'P 1'
#
loop_
_entity.id
_entity.type
_entity.pdbx_description
1 polymer ?
#
loop_
_entity_poly.entity_id
_entity_poly.type
_entity_poly.pdbx_seq_one_letter_code
_entity_poly.pdbx_strand_id
1 'polypeptide(L)'
;MENVNIRLTAQVDNLCDYTFNFHYLNQKLNPDSRIPNQTDSSYNYQNLVDALKGGADVHIKGDVGEHLAYSMGADLKHLGGSGRPEPVGRVFVNGSVGGEAGMGMVAGVLYISGTVQEPLGNIIEVVSDVDGYRKFCSITDIMCSRPGEDTLVSNSLDEDDNILILNDGILRGTIGARMDCMGTVIVEGDAYNGTG
;
A
#
# COMPACT_ATOMS: atom_id res chain seq x y z
N MET A 1 13.03 16.30 -1.60
CA MET A 1 13.74 15.13 -2.14
C MET A 1 13.43 15.02 -3.63
N GLU A 2 14.17 14.22 -4.38
CA GLU A 2 13.90 13.96 -5.80
C GLU A 2 12.90 12.80 -5.93
N ASN A 3 11.84 12.99 -6.72
CA ASN A 3 10.83 11.95 -6.97
C ASN A 3 11.38 10.90 -7.93
N VAL A 4 11.00 9.64 -7.71
CA VAL A 4 11.36 8.54 -8.62
C VAL A 4 10.29 8.38 -9.69
N ASN A 5 10.72 8.30 -10.95
CA ASN A 5 9.82 8.14 -12.09
C ASN A 5 10.22 6.90 -12.88
N ILE A 6 9.30 5.93 -13.00
CA ILE A 6 9.53 4.66 -13.67
C ILE A 6 8.43 4.43 -14.71
N ARG A 7 8.82 3.92 -15.88
CA ARG A 7 7.90 3.55 -16.96
C ARG A 7 8.04 2.08 -17.28
N LEU A 8 6.95 1.33 -17.18
CA LEU A 8 6.90 -0.11 -17.41
C LEU A 8 6.27 -0.43 -18.77
N THR A 9 6.85 -1.39 -19.48
CA THR A 9 6.31 -1.91 -20.75
C THR A 9 5.47 -3.18 -20.57
N ALA A 10 5.51 -3.78 -19.38
CA ALA A 10 4.71 -4.93 -18.98
C ALA A 10 4.60 -4.94 -17.44
N GLN A 11 3.59 -5.64 -16.91
CA GLN A 11 3.34 -5.75 -15.48
C GLN A 11 4.56 -6.31 -14.74
N VAL A 12 4.77 -5.79 -13.53
CA VAL A 12 5.82 -6.23 -12.61
C VAL A 12 5.24 -6.30 -11.20
N ASP A 13 5.43 -7.42 -10.53
CA ASP A 13 4.98 -7.67 -9.16
C ASP A 13 5.94 -7.06 -8.13
N ASN A 14 5.47 -6.93 -6.89
CA ASN A 14 6.25 -6.59 -5.70
C ASN A 14 6.95 -5.22 -5.78
N LEU A 15 6.43 -4.28 -6.57
CA LEU A 15 6.93 -2.91 -6.58
C LEU A 15 6.63 -2.25 -5.24
N CYS A 16 7.61 -1.49 -4.72
CA CYS A 16 7.51 -0.83 -3.42
C CYS A 16 7.27 -1.78 -2.23
N ASP A 17 7.63 -3.07 -2.36
CA ASP A 17 7.59 -4.04 -1.26
C ASP A 17 8.71 -3.78 -0.25
N TYR A 18 8.35 -3.42 0.99
CA TYR A 18 9.28 -3.14 2.08
C TYR A 18 9.91 -4.41 2.67
N THR A 19 9.31 -5.57 2.44
CA THR A 19 9.82 -6.85 2.93
C THR A 19 10.94 -7.40 2.04
N PHE A 20 11.01 -6.93 0.79
CA PHE A 20 11.83 -7.52 -0.27
C PHE A 20 11.67 -9.05 -0.30
N ASN A 21 10.42 -9.48 -0.15
CA ASN A 21 9.95 -10.86 -0.07
C ASN A 21 10.15 -11.58 1.27
N PHE A 22 9.09 -11.54 2.09
CA PHE A 22 8.87 -12.42 3.23
C PHE A 22 8.30 -13.79 2.77
N HIS A 23 9.17 -14.78 2.53
CA HIS A 23 9.00 -16.26 2.53
C HIS A 23 7.72 -16.97 2.01
N TYR A 24 6.66 -16.31 1.58
CA TYR A 24 5.50 -16.98 1.01
C TYR A 24 5.80 -17.23 -0.48
N LEU A 25 5.92 -18.51 -0.89
CA LEU A 25 6.22 -19.03 -2.25
C LEU A 25 7.70 -19.34 -2.64
N ASN A 26 8.65 -19.45 -1.69
CA ASN A 26 10.00 -20.02 -1.94
C ASN A 26 10.94 -19.27 -2.92
N GLN A 27 10.68 -18.01 -3.27
CA GLN A 27 11.64 -17.19 -4.03
C GLN A 27 11.99 -15.95 -3.23
N LYS A 28 13.26 -15.56 -3.19
CA LYS A 28 13.71 -14.32 -2.53
C LYS A 28 13.82 -13.24 -3.59
N LEU A 29 13.09 -12.14 -3.44
CA LEU A 29 13.33 -10.95 -4.25
C LEU A 29 14.67 -10.37 -3.81
N ASN A 30 15.59 -10.21 -4.75
CA ASN A 30 16.84 -9.52 -4.46
C ASN A 30 16.59 -8.00 -4.58
N PRO A 31 16.66 -7.21 -3.50
CA PRO A 31 16.41 -5.77 -3.54
C PRO A 31 17.31 -5.02 -4.54
N ASP A 32 18.51 -5.53 -4.76
CA ASP A 32 19.50 -4.94 -5.67
C ASP A 32 19.23 -5.29 -7.15
N SER A 33 18.32 -6.23 -7.44
CA SER A 33 17.98 -6.59 -8.81
C SER A 33 17.26 -5.45 -9.52
N ARG A 34 17.69 -5.16 -10.75
CA ARG A 34 17.00 -4.21 -11.64
C ARG A 34 15.54 -4.65 -11.83
N ILE A 35 14.61 -3.71 -11.68
CA ILE A 35 13.20 -3.97 -11.97
C ILE A 35 13.05 -4.28 -13.48
N PRO A 36 12.43 -5.42 -13.87
CA PRO A 36 12.27 -5.78 -15.27
C PRO A 36 11.35 -4.81 -16.02
N ASN A 37 11.39 -4.83 -17.35
CA ASN A 37 10.45 -4.09 -18.22
C ASN A 37 10.44 -2.57 -18.06
N GLN A 38 11.47 -2.00 -17.40
CA GLN A 38 11.66 -0.56 -17.32
C GLN A 38 12.18 0.04 -18.63
N THR A 39 11.62 1.19 -18.98
CA THR A 39 12.11 2.10 -20.02
C THR A 39 12.62 3.39 -19.40
N ASP A 40 13.61 4.00 -20.03
CA ASP A 40 14.17 5.32 -19.66
C ASP A 40 14.78 5.38 -18.25
N SER A 41 14.97 4.24 -17.59
CA SER A 41 15.46 4.11 -16.21
C SER A 41 16.12 2.75 -15.93
N SER A 42 16.82 2.67 -14.80
CA SER A 42 17.54 1.48 -14.36
C SER A 42 17.43 1.25 -12.86
N TYR A 43 16.28 1.58 -12.26
CA TYR A 43 16.06 1.42 -10.81
C TYR A 43 16.03 -0.05 -10.42
N ASN A 44 16.50 -0.35 -9.22
CA ASN A 44 16.23 -1.61 -8.54
C ASN A 44 15.09 -1.44 -7.52
N TYR A 45 14.67 -2.54 -6.91
CA TYR A 45 13.58 -2.51 -5.91
C TYR A 45 13.97 -1.67 -4.68
N GLN A 46 15.23 -1.75 -4.25
CA GLN A 46 15.75 -0.95 -3.13
C GLN A 46 15.60 0.55 -3.40
N ASN A 47 15.86 1.03 -4.62
CA ASN A 47 15.75 2.44 -4.95
C ASN A 47 14.33 2.99 -4.73
N LEU A 48 13.29 2.20 -5.03
CA LEU A 48 11.91 2.62 -4.80
C LEU A 48 11.60 2.72 -3.30
N VAL A 49 12.01 1.72 -2.53
CA VAL A 49 11.80 1.69 -1.08
C VAL A 49 12.59 2.79 -0.37
N ASP A 50 13.85 3.01 -0.73
CA ASP A 50 14.68 4.08 -0.17
C ASP A 50 14.10 5.46 -0.45
N ALA A 51 13.58 5.69 -1.67
CA ALA A 51 12.91 6.93 -2.01
C ALA A 51 11.66 7.16 -1.14
N LEU A 52 10.82 6.12 -0.97
CA LEU A 52 9.64 6.17 -0.13
C LEU A 52 9.98 6.41 1.34
N LYS A 53 10.96 5.69 1.91
CA LYS A 53 11.45 5.92 3.29
C LYS A 53 12.07 7.31 3.47
N GLY A 54 12.64 7.86 2.40
CA GLY A 54 13.11 9.23 2.33
C GLY A 54 12.01 10.29 2.20
N GLY A 55 10.72 9.88 2.15
CA GLY A 55 9.57 10.77 1.98
C GLY A 55 9.37 11.29 0.55
N ALA A 56 10.07 10.73 -0.44
CA ALA A 56 9.89 11.07 -1.85
C ALA A 56 8.72 10.30 -2.46
N ASP A 57 8.13 10.83 -3.53
CA ASP A 57 7.09 10.14 -4.27
C ASP A 57 7.68 9.19 -5.33
N VAL A 58 7.01 8.07 -5.54
CA VAL A 58 7.29 7.12 -6.63
C VAL A 58 6.16 7.20 -7.66
N HIS A 59 6.47 7.59 -8.89
CA HIS A 59 5.54 7.66 -10.01
C HIS A 59 5.80 6.54 -11.01
N ILE A 60 4.82 5.65 -11.17
CA ILE A 60 4.84 4.51 -12.06
C ILE A 60 3.89 4.79 -13.24
N LYS A 61 4.41 4.69 -14.46
CA LYS A 61 3.61 4.74 -15.68
C LYS A 61 3.53 3.37 -16.33
N GLY A 62 2.32 2.84 -16.48
CA GLY A 62 2.05 1.47 -16.91
C GLY A 62 1.40 0.65 -15.80
N ASP A 63 0.91 -0.53 -16.15
CA ASP A 63 0.25 -1.43 -15.21
C ASP A 63 1.25 -2.08 -14.26
N VAL A 64 0.83 -2.26 -13.01
CA VAL A 64 1.57 -2.96 -11.95
C VAL A 64 0.94 -4.32 -11.71
N GLY A 65 1.77 -5.32 -11.42
CA GLY A 65 1.32 -6.65 -11.07
C GLY A 65 0.82 -6.75 -9.62
N GLU A 66 0.98 -7.91 -9.02
CA GLU A 66 0.53 -8.21 -7.66
C GLU A 66 1.44 -7.61 -6.58
N HIS A 67 0.93 -7.50 -5.35
CA HIS A 67 1.69 -7.13 -4.15
C HIS A 67 2.33 -5.73 -4.16
N LEU A 68 1.71 -4.76 -4.84
CA LEU A 68 2.16 -3.36 -4.79
C LEU A 68 2.18 -2.86 -3.34
N ALA A 69 3.26 -2.19 -2.94
CA ALA A 69 3.38 -1.50 -1.64
C ALA A 69 3.23 -2.42 -0.41
N TYR A 70 3.67 -3.67 -0.53
CA TYR A 70 3.61 -4.63 0.57
C TYR A 70 4.40 -4.13 1.79
N SER A 71 3.75 -4.10 2.95
CA SER A 71 4.28 -3.56 4.22
C SER A 71 4.84 -2.14 4.14
N MET A 72 4.40 -1.34 3.17
CA MET A 72 4.83 0.05 3.04
C MET A 72 4.52 0.84 4.32
N GLY A 73 5.49 1.64 4.73
CA GLY A 73 5.43 2.43 5.96
C GLY A 73 5.74 1.66 7.24
N ALA A 74 6.11 0.38 7.16
CA ALA A 74 6.49 -0.41 8.33
C ALA A 74 8.03 -0.47 8.50
N ASP A 75 8.51 -0.08 9.67
CA ASP A 75 9.92 -0.20 10.07
C ASP A 75 10.23 -1.66 10.51
N LEU A 76 10.45 -2.57 9.55
CA LEU A 76 10.45 -4.01 9.80
C LEU A 76 11.57 -4.49 10.74
N LYS A 77 11.20 -5.13 11.88
CA LYS A 77 12.16 -5.66 12.88
C LYS A 77 13.19 -6.65 12.32
N HIS A 78 12.78 -7.53 11.41
CA HIS A 78 13.69 -8.54 10.84
C HIS A 78 14.71 -7.93 9.87
N LEU A 79 14.50 -6.68 9.44
CA LEU A 79 15.48 -5.87 8.70
C LEU A 79 16.24 -4.90 9.63
N GLY A 80 16.15 -5.06 10.96
CA GLY A 80 16.82 -4.22 11.95
C GLY A 80 15.99 -3.02 12.45
N GLY A 81 14.71 -2.93 12.04
CA GLY A 81 13.79 -1.88 12.43
C GLY A 81 13.17 -2.03 13.83
N SER A 82 12.32 -1.06 14.20
CA SER A 82 11.59 -0.99 15.47
C SER A 82 10.27 -1.77 15.49
N GLY A 83 9.72 -2.09 14.32
CA GLY A 83 8.40 -2.70 14.09
C GLY A 83 7.25 -1.69 14.08
N ARG A 84 7.54 -0.39 14.19
CA ARG A 84 6.54 0.69 14.23
C ARG A 84 6.30 1.28 12.84
N PRO A 85 5.24 2.08 12.66
CA PRO A 85 5.11 2.94 11.48
C PRO A 85 6.32 3.88 11.35
N GLU A 86 6.77 4.13 10.11
CA GLU A 86 7.80 5.12 9.76
C GLU A 86 7.25 6.14 8.76
N PRO A 87 7.79 7.38 8.73
CA PRO A 87 7.46 8.36 7.68
C PRO A 87 7.71 7.78 6.30
N VAL A 88 6.75 7.96 5.40
CA VAL A 88 6.80 7.37 4.07
C VAL A 88 6.17 8.31 3.04
N GLY A 89 6.71 8.29 1.82
CA GLY A 89 6.18 9.03 0.68
C GLY A 89 4.91 8.40 0.08
N ARG A 90 4.58 8.83 -1.13
CA ARG A 90 3.37 8.41 -1.85
C ARG A 90 3.72 7.63 -3.11
N VAL A 91 2.86 6.70 -3.50
CA VAL A 91 2.99 5.97 -4.76
C VAL A 91 1.88 6.40 -5.71
N PHE A 92 2.26 6.80 -6.92
CA PHE A 92 1.34 7.12 -8.00
C PHE A 92 1.46 6.06 -9.09
N VAL A 93 0.36 5.39 -9.43
CA VAL A 93 0.28 4.44 -10.54
C VAL A 93 -0.65 5.01 -11.61
N ASN A 94 -0.07 5.41 -12.73
CA ASN A 94 -0.81 5.72 -13.95
C ASN A 94 -1.00 4.44 -14.77
N GLY A 95 -1.96 3.63 -14.34
CA GLY A 95 -2.24 2.28 -14.82
C GLY A 95 -3.12 1.50 -13.84
N SER A 96 -3.41 0.24 -14.17
CA SER A 96 -4.09 -0.70 -13.28
C SER A 96 -3.10 -1.44 -12.37
N VAL A 97 -3.59 -1.96 -11.25
CA VAL A 97 -2.82 -2.70 -10.24
C VAL A 97 -3.42 -4.09 -10.05
N GLY A 98 -2.56 -5.11 -9.94
CA GLY A 98 -2.94 -6.49 -9.65
C GLY A 98 -3.46 -6.68 -8.22
N GLY A 99 -3.68 -7.94 -7.85
CA GLY A 99 -4.17 -8.33 -6.53
C GLY A 99 -3.19 -7.97 -5.42
N GLU A 100 -3.69 -7.96 -4.20
CA GLU A 100 -2.91 -7.81 -2.97
C GLU A 100 -2.18 -6.47 -2.81
N ALA A 101 -2.70 -5.41 -3.45
CA ALA A 101 -2.19 -4.06 -3.27
C ALA A 101 -2.31 -3.61 -1.81
N GLY A 102 -1.22 -3.11 -1.23
CA GLY A 102 -1.17 -2.59 0.14
C GLY A 102 -1.27 -3.68 1.22
N MET A 103 -0.95 -4.94 0.93
CA MET A 103 -0.88 -5.98 1.97
C MET A 103 0.07 -5.58 3.09
N GLY A 104 -0.40 -5.63 4.32
CA GLY A 104 0.41 -5.22 5.48
C GLY A 104 0.86 -3.75 5.51
N MET A 105 0.41 -2.89 4.59
CA MET A 105 0.73 -1.46 4.57
C MET A 105 0.20 -0.79 5.84
N VAL A 106 0.98 0.10 6.44
CA VAL A 106 0.62 0.76 7.72
C VAL A 106 0.64 2.29 7.65
N ALA A 107 1.31 2.87 6.65
CA ALA A 107 1.36 4.31 6.43
C ALA A 107 1.62 4.63 4.95
N GLY A 108 1.40 5.90 4.58
CA GLY A 108 1.56 6.42 3.23
C GLY A 108 0.28 6.33 2.39
N VAL A 109 0.37 6.74 1.13
CA VAL A 109 -0.80 6.87 0.25
C VAL A 109 -0.52 6.27 -1.12
N LEU A 110 -1.50 5.54 -1.65
CA LEU A 110 -1.50 5.04 -3.03
C LEU A 110 -2.49 5.85 -3.86
N TYR A 111 -2.03 6.44 -4.95
CA TYR A 111 -2.86 7.07 -5.98
C TYR A 111 -2.86 6.17 -7.22
N ILE A 112 -4.03 5.70 -7.65
CA ILE A 112 -4.17 4.74 -8.75
C ILE A 112 -5.19 5.27 -9.77
N SER A 113 -4.80 5.43 -11.04
CA SER A 113 -5.70 5.92 -12.09
C SER A 113 -6.58 4.83 -12.71
N GLY A 114 -6.14 3.57 -12.63
CA GLY A 114 -6.85 2.40 -13.17
C GLY A 114 -7.65 1.61 -12.12
N THR A 115 -7.84 0.32 -12.42
CA THR A 115 -8.51 -0.64 -11.54
C THR A 115 -7.52 -1.26 -10.56
N VAL A 116 -8.00 -1.68 -9.39
CA VAL A 116 -7.24 -2.51 -8.43
C VAL A 116 -7.93 -3.86 -8.35
N GLN A 117 -7.21 -4.95 -8.60
CA GLN A 117 -7.78 -6.29 -8.51
C GLN A 117 -7.87 -6.75 -7.05
N GLU A 118 -8.90 -7.54 -6.75
CA GLU A 118 -9.08 -8.15 -5.43
C GLU A 118 -8.27 -9.45 -5.27
N PRO A 119 -7.92 -9.83 -4.04
CA PRO A 119 -8.21 -9.11 -2.78
C PRO A 119 -7.30 -7.90 -2.60
N LEU A 120 -7.80 -6.83 -1.95
CA LEU A 120 -6.95 -5.73 -1.50
C LEU A 120 -6.21 -6.10 -0.21
N GLY A 121 -5.20 -5.32 0.14
CA GLY A 121 -4.53 -5.42 1.43
C GLY A 121 -5.19 -4.59 2.52
N ASN A 122 -4.35 -4.05 3.41
CA ASN A 122 -4.76 -3.23 4.55
C ASN A 122 -5.14 -1.80 4.15
N ILE A 123 -5.79 -1.63 3.01
CA ILE A 123 -6.08 -0.32 2.41
C ILE A 123 -7.57 -0.10 2.20
N ILE A 124 -7.94 1.17 2.21
CA ILE A 124 -9.30 1.69 2.09
C ILE A 124 -9.26 2.91 1.16
N GLU A 125 -10.27 3.02 0.30
CA GLU A 125 -10.42 4.18 -0.58
C GLU A 125 -10.97 5.39 0.17
N VAL A 126 -10.34 6.54 -0.04
CA VAL A 126 -10.76 7.85 0.46
C VAL A 126 -10.91 8.81 -0.72
N VAL A 127 -11.62 9.92 -0.51
CA VAL A 127 -11.80 10.96 -1.52
C VAL A 127 -10.42 11.45 -1.97
N SER A 128 -10.17 11.33 -3.26
CA SER A 128 -8.90 11.73 -3.85
C SER A 128 -8.82 13.25 -3.98
N ASP A 129 -7.66 13.79 -3.61
CA ASP A 129 -7.24 15.17 -3.81
C ASP A 129 -6.43 15.35 -5.11
N VAL A 130 -6.30 14.29 -5.92
CA VAL A 130 -5.55 14.32 -7.19
C VAL A 130 -6.45 13.88 -8.35
N ASP A 131 -6.68 14.81 -9.27
CA ASP A 131 -7.51 14.60 -10.45
C ASP A 131 -7.07 13.38 -11.28
N GLY A 132 -8.03 12.51 -11.59
CA GLY A 132 -7.80 11.30 -12.39
C GLY A 132 -7.17 10.13 -11.62
N TYR A 133 -7.05 10.23 -10.30
CA TYR A 133 -6.60 9.14 -9.43
C TYR A 133 -7.61 8.83 -8.34
N ARG A 134 -7.71 7.55 -7.99
CA ARG A 134 -8.31 7.06 -6.76
C ARG A 134 -7.25 7.08 -5.66
N LYS A 135 -7.62 7.44 -4.44
CA LYS A 135 -6.70 7.55 -3.29
C LYS A 135 -6.98 6.43 -2.29
N PHE A 136 -5.93 5.72 -1.89
CA PHE A 136 -6.02 4.66 -0.89
C PHE A 136 -5.05 4.94 0.26
N CYS A 137 -5.58 4.87 1.47
CA CYS A 137 -4.84 4.98 2.72
C CYS A 137 -4.90 3.65 3.48
N SER A 138 -3.97 3.41 4.40
CA SER A 138 -4.02 2.19 5.19
C SER A 138 -5.13 2.26 6.25
N ILE A 139 -5.79 1.13 6.53
CA ILE A 139 -6.77 1.02 7.62
C ILE A 139 -6.12 1.40 8.96
N THR A 140 -4.87 0.99 9.16
CA THR A 140 -4.10 1.29 10.37
C THR A 140 -3.92 2.80 10.56
N ASP A 141 -3.59 3.52 9.50
CA ASP A 141 -3.39 4.96 9.57
C ASP A 141 -4.71 5.70 9.82
N ILE A 142 -5.78 5.31 9.11
CA ILE A 142 -7.13 5.87 9.30
C ILE A 142 -7.59 5.75 10.77
N MET A 143 -7.38 4.60 11.40
CA MET A 143 -7.87 4.35 12.76
C MET A 143 -6.94 4.85 13.86
N CYS A 144 -5.61 4.82 13.67
CA CYS A 144 -4.66 5.17 14.73
C CYS A 144 -4.23 6.64 14.70
N SER A 145 -4.19 7.25 13.52
CA SER A 145 -3.79 8.66 13.37
C SER A 145 -4.99 9.61 13.33
N ARG A 146 -6.22 9.07 13.38
CA ARG A 146 -7.49 9.69 12.97
C ARG A 146 -7.46 10.07 11.47
N PRO A 147 -8.59 10.07 10.74
CA PRO A 147 -8.59 10.30 9.29
C PRO A 147 -8.08 11.69 8.83
N GLY A 148 -7.73 12.61 9.74
CA GLY A 148 -7.34 13.96 9.34
C GLY A 148 -8.45 14.64 8.54
N GLU A 149 -8.14 15.09 7.33
CA GLU A 149 -9.12 15.64 6.37
C GLU A 149 -9.68 14.58 5.39
N ASP A 150 -9.25 13.32 5.49
CA ASP A 150 -9.63 12.29 4.54
C ASP A 150 -11.07 11.82 4.78
N THR A 151 -11.90 11.91 3.74
CA THR A 151 -13.27 11.40 3.75
C THR A 151 -13.31 10.03 3.11
N LEU A 152 -13.84 9.02 3.81
CA LEU A 152 -14.00 7.67 3.26
C LEU A 152 -15.01 7.67 2.10
N VAL A 153 -14.76 6.91 1.04
CA VAL A 153 -15.65 6.89 -0.14
C VAL A 153 -16.92 6.07 0.11
N SER A 154 -16.76 4.85 0.62
CA SER A 154 -17.88 3.91 0.82
C SER A 154 -18.04 3.52 2.29
N ASN A 155 -16.91 3.26 2.96
CA ASN A 155 -16.84 2.83 4.35
C ASN A 155 -17.19 3.97 5.32
N SER A 156 -17.49 3.64 6.57
CA SER A 156 -17.78 4.64 7.61
C SER A 156 -16.90 4.46 8.84
N LEU A 157 -16.50 5.58 9.46
CA LEU A 157 -15.78 5.61 10.72
C LEU A 157 -16.61 6.36 11.75
N ASP A 158 -16.91 5.68 12.86
CA ASP A 158 -17.30 6.34 14.10
C ASP A 158 -16.04 6.80 14.82
N GLU A 159 -15.77 8.11 14.78
CA GLU A 159 -14.57 8.69 15.39
C GLU A 159 -14.62 8.73 16.92
N ASP A 160 -15.83 8.74 17.51
CA ASP A 160 -16.01 8.82 18.96
C ASP A 160 -15.66 7.48 19.62
N ASP A 161 -16.12 6.38 19.00
CA ASP A 161 -15.89 5.01 19.49
C ASP A 161 -14.73 4.27 18.77
N ASN A 162 -14.12 4.92 17.78
CA ASN A 162 -13.09 4.36 16.88
C ASN A 162 -13.51 3.03 16.24
N ILE A 163 -14.71 3.02 15.63
CA ILE A 163 -15.29 1.87 14.96
C ILE A 163 -15.30 2.11 13.46
N LEU A 164 -14.49 1.36 12.72
CA LEU A 164 -14.48 1.36 11.26
C LEU A 164 -15.40 0.26 10.73
N ILE A 165 -16.37 0.63 9.90
CA ILE A 165 -17.25 -0.31 9.22
C ILE A 165 -16.83 -0.39 7.75
N LEU A 166 -16.37 -1.58 7.35
CA LEU A 166 -16.01 -1.91 5.98
C LEU A 166 -17.25 -2.51 5.27
N ASN A 167 -17.92 -1.71 4.46
CA ASN A 167 -19.17 -2.06 3.76
C ASN A 167 -19.09 -1.84 2.24
N ASP A 168 -17.87 -1.72 1.71
CA ASP A 168 -17.60 -1.56 0.27
C ASP A 168 -17.65 -2.86 -0.54
N GLY A 169 -17.84 -4.01 0.13
CA GLY A 169 -17.92 -5.32 -0.50
C GLY A 169 -16.59 -5.83 -1.07
N ILE A 170 -15.46 -5.20 -0.73
CA ILE A 170 -14.14 -5.56 -1.24
C ILE A 170 -13.48 -6.60 -0.34
N LEU A 171 -13.04 -7.72 -0.92
CA LEU A 171 -12.26 -8.72 -0.22
C LEU A 171 -10.89 -8.18 0.18
N ARG A 172 -10.51 -8.35 1.46
CA ARG A 172 -9.22 -7.93 2.00
C ARG A 172 -8.45 -9.06 2.65
N GLY A 173 -7.20 -9.27 2.25
CA GLY A 173 -6.30 -10.27 2.86
C GLY A 173 -5.47 -9.74 4.02
N THR A 174 -5.57 -8.45 4.34
CA THR A 174 -5.06 -7.92 5.61
C THR A 174 -5.98 -6.84 6.14
N ILE A 175 -6.30 -6.87 7.44
CA ILE A 175 -7.07 -5.84 8.13
C ILE A 175 -6.41 -5.53 9.47
N GLY A 176 -6.12 -4.26 9.72
CA GLY A 176 -5.52 -3.79 10.97
C GLY A 176 -4.03 -4.11 11.12
N ALA A 177 -3.27 -4.11 10.02
CA ALA A 177 -1.86 -4.47 10.04
C ALA A 177 -1.07 -3.63 11.08
N ARG A 178 -0.47 -4.30 12.08
CA ARG A 178 0.35 -3.66 13.13
C ARG A 178 -0.36 -2.49 13.84
N MET A 179 -1.68 -2.56 13.96
CA MET A 179 -2.48 -1.56 14.67
C MET A 179 -2.13 -1.58 16.16
N ASP A 180 -1.63 -0.45 16.69
CA ASP A 180 -1.25 -0.29 18.09
C ASP A 180 -2.22 0.60 18.89
N CYS A 181 -3.20 1.21 18.21
CA CYS A 181 -4.33 1.89 18.81
C CYS A 181 -5.48 0.92 19.14
N MET A 182 -6.32 1.31 20.10
CA MET A 182 -7.55 0.59 20.41
C MET A 182 -8.65 1.02 19.44
N GLY A 183 -9.31 0.07 18.78
CA GLY A 183 -10.42 0.30 17.87
C GLY A 183 -11.08 -1.00 17.44
N THR A 184 -12.20 -0.90 16.74
CA THR A 184 -12.94 -2.05 16.20
C THR A 184 -13.08 -1.92 14.69
N VAL A 185 -12.75 -2.97 13.94
CA VAL A 185 -13.08 -3.07 12.52
C VAL A 185 -14.21 -4.08 12.36
N ILE A 186 -15.33 -3.62 11.77
CA ILE A 186 -16.48 -4.46 11.41
C ILE A 186 -16.45 -4.65 9.90
N VAL A 187 -16.44 -5.90 9.45
CA VAL A 187 -16.55 -6.24 8.02
C VAL A 187 -17.99 -6.65 7.73
N GLU A 188 -18.67 -5.88 6.90
CA GLU A 188 -20.00 -6.24 6.41
C GLU A 188 -19.87 -7.06 5.12
N GLY A 189 -20.34 -8.31 5.16
CA GLY A 189 -20.26 -9.24 4.04
C GLY A 189 -19.11 -10.24 4.17
N ASP A 190 -18.48 -10.55 3.04
CA ASP A 190 -17.46 -11.59 2.97
C ASP A 190 -16.08 -11.07 3.37
N ALA A 191 -15.41 -11.80 4.25
CA ALA A 191 -14.00 -11.63 4.53
C ALA A 191 -13.18 -12.64 3.70
N TYR A 192 -11.97 -12.25 3.28
CA TYR A 192 -10.99 -13.16 2.71
C TYR A 192 -10.15 -13.81 3.85
N ASN A 193 -8.86 -14.00 3.65
CA ASN A 193 -7.91 -14.36 4.70
C ASN A 193 -7.67 -13.15 5.62
N GLY A 194 -8.52 -12.96 6.63
CA GLY A 194 -8.40 -11.87 7.61
C GLY A 194 -7.21 -12.02 8.56
N THR A 195 -5.98 -11.86 8.05
CA THR A 195 -4.77 -11.76 8.88
C THR A 195 -4.48 -10.29 9.24
N GLY A 196 -3.96 -10.03 10.43
CA GLY A 196 -3.71 -8.67 10.96
C GLY A 196 -2.50 -8.64 11.89
#